data_AF-A0A1C6SZB3-F1
#
_entry.id   AF-A0A1C6SZB3-F1
#
_cell.length_a   1.000
_cell.length_b   1.000
_cell.length_c   1.000
_cell.angle_alpha   90.00
_cell.angle_beta   90.00
_cell.angle_gamma   90.00
#
_symmetry.space_group_name_H-M   'P 1'
#
loop_
_entity.id
_entity.type
_entity.pdbx_description
1 polymer ?
#
loop_
_entity_poly.entity_id
_entity_poly.type
_entity_poly.pdbx_seq_one_letter_code
_entity_poly.pdbx_strand_id
1 'polypeptide(L)'
;MVLDGEVVIYVGYTRNLRSRLRQHLIGNRESSVLHEQVGQELDKLGLVATSADVADWLGRCEVRWRTDDNPEATKHALVLALQPRFNRQVPKQP
;
A
#
# COMPACT_ATOMS: atom_id res chain seq x y z
N MET A 1 -2.82 -7.87 -1.71
CA MET A 1 -3.74 -6.72 -1.88
C MET A 1 -4.07 -6.19 -0.50
N VAL A 2 -4.31 -4.89 -0.39
CA VAL A 2 -4.78 -4.23 0.83
C VAL A 2 -6.16 -3.66 0.52
N LEU A 3 -7.12 -3.90 1.41
CA LEU A 3 -8.50 -3.49 1.27
C LEU A 3 -8.94 -2.62 2.45
N ASP A 4 -9.71 -1.59 2.15
CA ASP A 4 -10.41 -0.76 3.13
C ASP A 4 -11.91 -1.07 2.99
N GLY A 5 -12.43 -1.90 3.89
CA GLY A 5 -13.68 -2.63 3.66
C GLY A 5 -13.60 -3.50 2.39
N GLU A 6 -14.55 -3.33 1.48
CA GLU A 6 -14.58 -4.07 0.21
C GLU A 6 -13.77 -3.40 -0.93
N VAL A 7 -13.18 -2.23 -0.67
CA VAL A 7 -12.47 -1.46 -1.70
C VAL A 7 -11.00 -1.84 -1.73
N VAL A 8 -10.50 -2.30 -2.87
CA VAL A 8 -9.05 -2.53 -3.07
C VAL A 8 -8.34 -1.19 -3.20
N ILE A 9 -7.53 -0.85 -2.20
CA ILE A 9 -6.81 0.43 -2.14
C ILE A 9 -5.36 0.30 -2.61
N TYR A 10 -4.77 -0.90 -2.55
CA TYR A 10 -3.40 -1.17 -2.97
C TYR A 10 -3.16 -2.62 -3.43
N VAL A 11 -2.35 -2.79 -4.46
CA VAL A 11 -1.88 -4.06 -5.02
C VAL A 11 -0.36 -4.01 -5.15
N GLY A 12 0.30 -4.87 -4.37
CA GLY A 12 1.74 -5.12 -4.46
C GLY A 12 2.02 -6.59 -4.79
N TYR A 13 3.25 -6.87 -5.19
CA TYR A 13 3.80 -8.23 -5.19
C TYR A 13 5.10 -8.24 -4.39
N THR A 14 5.44 -9.40 -3.86
CA THR A 14 6.67 -9.61 -3.11
C THR A 14 7.02 -11.09 -3.11
N ARG A 15 8.32 -11.40 -3.07
CA ARG A 15 8.81 -12.76 -2.82
C ARG A 15 8.84 -13.12 -1.33
N ASN A 16 8.66 -12.12 -0.46
CA ASN A 16 8.62 -12.29 0.99
C ASN A 16 7.50 -11.44 1.59
N LEU A 17 6.35 -12.06 1.86
CA LEU A 17 5.16 -11.38 2.37
C LEU A 17 5.40 -10.78 3.77
N ARG A 18 6.03 -11.54 4.66
CA ARG A 18 6.29 -11.11 6.05
C ARG A 18 7.18 -9.87 6.11
N SER A 19 8.28 -9.86 5.34
CA SER A 19 9.18 -8.71 5.26
C SER A 19 8.45 -7.48 4.69
N ARG A 20 7.67 -7.67 3.62
CA ARG A 20 6.92 -6.58 2.98
C ARG A 20 5.86 -5.98 3.91
N LEU A 21 5.11 -6.81 4.63
CA LEU A 21 4.11 -6.32 5.59
C LEU A 21 4.76 -5.53 6.73
N ARG A 22 5.92 -5.95 7.22
CA ARG A 22 6.67 -5.18 8.21
C ARG A 22 7.08 -3.80 7.72
N GLN A 23 7.51 -3.67 6.46
CA GLN A 23 7.83 -2.35 5.88
C GLN A 23 6.61 -1.42 5.86
N HIS A 24 5.41 -1.96 5.65
CA HIS A 24 4.18 -1.18 5.65
C HIS A 24 3.71 -0.82 7.07
N LEU A 25 3.84 -1.73 8.04
CA LEU A 25 3.24 -1.57 9.37
C LEU A 25 4.19 -1.02 10.43
N ILE A 26 5.50 -1.21 10.28
CA ILE A 26 6.51 -0.85 11.29
C ILE A 26 7.48 0.20 10.73
N GLY A 27 7.41 0.48 9.43
CA GLY A 27 8.28 1.42 8.76
C GLY A 27 7.95 2.88 9.03
N ASN A 28 8.41 3.72 8.10
CA ASN A 28 8.14 5.14 8.03
C ASN A 28 7.76 5.51 6.58
N ARG A 29 7.59 6.81 6.31
CA ARG A 29 7.23 7.31 4.98
C ARG A 29 8.20 6.86 3.87
N GLU A 30 9.49 6.66 4.17
CA GLU A 30 10.49 6.19 3.21
C GLU A 30 10.50 4.66 3.03
N SER A 31 9.88 3.92 3.95
CA SER A 31 9.94 2.46 3.98
C SER A 31 9.09 1.80 2.88
N SER A 32 8.06 2.49 2.39
CA SER A 32 7.29 2.04 1.23
C SER A 32 6.42 3.15 0.65
N VAL A 33 6.19 3.11 -0.67
CA VAL A 33 5.25 4.03 -1.36
C VAL A 33 3.85 4.00 -0.75
N LEU A 34 3.37 2.83 -0.30
CA LEU A 34 2.07 2.74 0.37
C LEU A 34 2.06 3.53 1.68
N HIS A 35 3.10 3.39 2.51
CA HIS A 35 3.21 4.11 3.78
C HIS A 35 3.36 5.61 3.55
N GLU A 36 4.09 6.02 2.50
CA GLU A 36 4.18 7.42 2.09
C GLU A 36 2.81 8.00 1.72
N GLN A 37 2.11 7.34 0.79
CA GLN A 37 0.86 7.84 0.22
C GLN A 37 -0.31 7.81 1.21
N VAL A 38 -0.42 6.77 2.04
CA VAL A 38 -1.39 6.76 3.15
C VAL A 38 -1.14 7.94 4.07
N GLY A 39 0.13 8.15 4.41
CA GLY A 39 0.53 9.28 5.19
C GLY A 39 0.13 10.62 4.57
N GLN A 40 0.40 10.83 3.27
CA GLN A 40 0.02 12.04 2.55
C GLN A 40 -1.51 12.27 2.54
N GLU A 41 -2.32 11.21 2.49
CA GLU A 41 -3.77 11.34 2.63
C GLU A 41 -4.19 11.73 4.05
N LEU A 42 -3.54 11.17 5.07
CA LEU A 42 -3.81 11.56 6.46
C LEU A 42 -3.37 12.99 6.76
N ASP A 43 -2.27 13.45 6.16
CA ASP A 43 -1.78 14.84 6.31
C ASP A 43 -2.83 15.87 5.85
N LYS A 44 -3.70 15.52 4.89
CA LYS A 44 -4.81 16.38 4.43
C LYS A 44 -5.90 16.60 5.47
N LEU A 45 -5.96 15.76 6.52
CA LEU A 45 -6.94 15.88 7.60
C LEU A 45 -6.51 16.88 8.69
N GLY A 46 -5.34 17.51 8.54
CA GLY A 46 -4.98 18.75 9.25
C GLY A 46 -3.66 18.67 10.02
N LEU A 47 -3.30 17.50 10.57
CA LEU A 47 -2.03 17.29 11.24
C LEU A 47 -1.14 16.35 10.43
N VAL A 48 0.17 16.58 10.48
CA VAL A 48 1.15 15.66 9.87
C VAL A 48 1.05 14.32 10.59
N ALA A 49 0.62 13.29 9.89
CA ALA A 49 0.45 11.96 10.43
C ALA A 49 1.81 11.35 10.77
N THR A 50 1.93 10.82 11.98
CA THR A 50 3.09 10.08 12.44
C THR A 50 3.15 8.70 11.76
N SER A 51 4.27 7.99 11.92
CA SER A 51 4.34 6.59 11.49
C SER A 51 3.32 5.72 12.25
N ALA A 52 3.01 6.04 13.51
CA ALA A 52 2.01 5.31 14.28
C ALA A 52 0.61 5.52 13.70
N ASP A 53 0.25 6.75 13.30
CA ASP A 53 -1.05 7.03 12.68
C ASP A 53 -1.23 6.26 11.36
N VAL A 54 -0.16 6.16 10.56
CA VAL A 54 -0.17 5.37 9.32
C VAL A 54 -0.28 3.88 9.61
N ALA A 55 0.48 3.37 10.59
CA ALA A 55 0.45 1.97 11.00
C ALA A 55 -0.93 1.56 11.53
N ASP A 56 -1.54 2.40 12.37
CA ASP A 56 -2.88 2.20 12.90
C ASP A 56 -3.93 2.20 11.79
N TRP A 57 -3.80 3.12 10.83
CA TRP A 57 -4.69 3.16 9.67
C TRP A 57 -4.56 1.90 8.80
N LEU A 58 -3.34 1.49 8.48
CA LEU A 58 -3.07 0.26 7.72
C LEU A 58 -3.48 -1.00 8.50
N GLY A 59 -3.37 -0.98 9.82
CA GLY A 59 -3.76 -2.10 10.70
C GLY A 59 -5.26 -2.38 10.71
N ARG A 60 -6.09 -1.41 10.31
CA ARG A 60 -7.54 -1.60 10.09
C ARG A 60 -7.89 -2.20 8.73
N CYS A 61 -6.94 -2.22 7.80
CA CYS A 61 -7.17 -2.74 6.46
C CYS A 61 -7.06 -4.27 6.44
N GLU A 62 -7.81 -4.90 5.53
CA GLU A 62 -7.67 -6.33 5.26
C GLU A 62 -6.51 -6.58 4.29
N VAL A 63 -5.69 -7.59 4.56
CA VAL A 63 -4.63 -8.04 3.64
C VAL A 63 -5.01 -9.40 3.05
N ARG A 64 -5.25 -9.43 1.73
CA ARG A 64 -5.44 -10.67 0.96
C ARG A 64 -4.19 -10.99 0.15
N TRP A 65 -3.69 -12.22 0.23
CA TRP A 65 -2.54 -12.68 -0.56
C TRP A 65 -2.86 -13.98 -1.31
N ARG A 66 -2.15 -14.18 -2.44
CA ARG A 66 -2.15 -15.42 -3.20
C ARG A 66 -0.76 -15.67 -3.76
N THR A 67 -0.44 -16.94 -4.00
CA THR A 67 0.71 -17.34 -4.81
C THR A 67 0.35 -17.31 -6.28
N ASP A 68 1.32 -16.99 -7.14
CA ASP A 68 1.13 -16.85 -8.59
C ASP A 68 2.47 -17.09 -9.28
N ASP A 69 2.46 -17.76 -10.43
CA ASP A 69 3.68 -18.06 -11.20
C ASP A 69 4.21 -16.82 -11.93
N ASN A 70 3.34 -15.84 -12.21
CA ASN A 70 3.71 -14.55 -12.78
C ASN A 70 3.11 -13.39 -11.96
N PRO A 71 3.64 -13.15 -10.75
CA PRO A 71 3.07 -12.19 -9.81
C PRO A 71 3.14 -10.74 -10.32
N GLU A 72 4.09 -10.43 -11.20
CA GLU A 72 4.24 -9.10 -11.80
C GLU A 72 3.14 -8.83 -12.84
N ALA A 73 2.90 -9.76 -13.77
CA ALA A 73 1.81 -9.63 -14.74
C ALA A 73 0.45 -9.61 -14.04
N THR A 74 0.25 -10.46 -13.04
CA THR A 74 -0.96 -10.46 -12.20
C THR A 74 -1.16 -9.14 -11.49
N LYS A 75 -0.12 -8.55 -10.87
CA LYS A 75 -0.22 -7.22 -10.28
C LYS A 75 -0.66 -6.21 -11.33
N HIS A 76 -0.03 -6.21 -12.51
CA HIS A 76 -0.34 -5.23 -13.54
C HIS A 76 -1.82 -5.30 -13.97
N ALA A 77 -2.32 -6.50 -14.24
CA ALA A 77 -3.72 -6.74 -14.58
C ALA A 77 -4.68 -6.27 -13.46
N LEU A 78 -4.38 -6.59 -12.20
CA LEU A 78 -5.18 -6.16 -11.05
C LEU A 78 -5.18 -4.64 -10.87
N VAL A 79 -4.03 -3.98 -11.07
CA VAL A 79 -3.94 -2.51 -10.98
C VAL A 79 -4.75 -1.84 -12.08
N LEU A 80 -4.70 -2.35 -13.32
CA LEU A 80 -5.49 -1.82 -14.42
C LEU A 80 -7.00 -2.02 -14.19
N ALA A 81 -7.40 -3.21 -13.74
CA ALA A 81 -8.80 -3.56 -13.53
C ALA A 81 -9.44 -2.82 -12.35
N LEU A 82 -8.70 -2.65 -11.24
CA LEU A 82 -9.24 -2.14 -9.98
C LEU A 82 -8.91 -0.67 -9.72
N GLN A 83 -7.96 -0.11 -10.46
CA GLN A 83 -7.45 1.26 -10.32
C GLN A 83 -7.26 1.71 -8.86
N PRO A 84 -6.47 0.96 -8.04
CA PRO A 84 -6.33 1.25 -6.63
C PRO A 84 -5.73 2.64 -6.42
N ARG A 85 -6.32 3.44 -5.52
CA ARG A 85 -5.89 4.83 -5.28
C ARG A 85 -4.41 4.95 -4.90
N PHE A 86 -3.83 3.95 -4.23
CA PHE A 86 -2.42 3.94 -3.80
C PHE A 86 -1.48 3.18 -4.74
N ASN A 87 -1.95 2.80 -5.92
CA ASN A 87 -1.10 2.28 -7.01
C ASN A 87 -0.73 3.34 -8.04
N ARG A 88 -1.20 4.59 -7.87
CA ARG A 88 -0.77 5.71 -8.70
C ARG A 88 0.74 5.85 -8.57
N GLN A 89 1.42 5.84 -9.70
CA GLN A 89 2.82 6.21 -9.75
C GLN A 89 2.91 7.64 -9.22
N VAL A 90 3.57 7.84 -8.08
CA VAL A 90 4.15 9.16 -7.81
C VAL A 90 5.08 9.40 -8.99
N PRO A 91 4.92 10.47 -9.79
CA PRO A 91 5.90 10.78 -10.81
C PRO A 91 7.22 10.94 -10.08
N LYS A 92 8.17 10.02 -10.31
CA LYS A 92 9.56 10.35 -10.00
C LYS A 92 9.88 11.49 -10.95
N GLN A 93 10.11 12.69 -10.41
CA GLN A 93 10.63 13.76 -11.23
C GLN A 93 11.93 13.26 -11.90
N PRO A 94 12.13 13.58 -13.19
CA PRO A 94 13.30 13.14 -13.94
C PRO A 94 14.61 13.61 -13.31
#